data_AF-A0AAU9VBZ2-F1
#
_entry.id   AF-A0AAU9VBZ2-F1
#
_cell.length_a   1.000
_cell.length_b   1.000
_cell.length_c   1.000
_cell.angle_alpha   90.00
_cell.angle_beta   90.00
_cell.angle_gamma   90.00
#
_symmetry.space_group_name_H-M   'P 1'
#
loop_
_entity.id
_entity.type
_entity.pdbx_description
1 polymer ?
#
loop_
_entity_poly.entity_id
_entity_poly.type
_entity_poly.pdbx_seq_one_letter_code
_entity_poly.pdbx_strand_id
1 'polypeptide(L)'
;MEGTRHAVAVVANRKQRRCCSVDVEHTLFECESWRDYRANTEATIGNALNHLSLVSYMLQRKENWRETAAYTQRLLKEKNLREGAVWQQRAQSSLH
;
A
#
# COMPACT_ATOMS: atom_id res chain seq x y z
N MET A 1 -32.71 14.11 30.17
CA MET A 1 -31.85 14.55 29.06
C MET A 1 -30.46 14.00 29.34
N GLU A 2 -30.20 12.77 28.88
CA GLU A 2 -28.90 12.12 29.05
C GLU A 2 -28.32 11.87 27.66
N GLY A 3 -27.38 12.74 27.28
CA GLY A 3 -26.54 12.54 26.13
C GLY A 3 -25.36 11.68 26.53
N THR A 4 -25.26 10.48 25.97
CA THR A 4 -24.03 9.70 26.03
C THR A 4 -23.71 9.21 24.62
N ARG A 5 -22.92 10.03 23.93
CA ARG A 5 -22.26 9.70 22.67
C ARG A 5 -21.44 8.43 22.87
N HIS A 6 -21.90 7.33 22.31
CA HIS A 6 -21.08 6.13 22.18
C HIS A 6 -20.10 6.35 21.03
N ALA A 7 -18.93 6.88 21.36
CA ALA A 7 -17.77 6.75 20.50
C ALA A 7 -17.42 5.25 20.44
N VAL A 8 -17.91 4.57 19.41
CA VAL A 8 -17.43 3.23 19.08
C VAL A 8 -15.99 3.40 18.61
N ALA A 9 -15.06 3.25 19.54
CA ALA A 9 -13.66 3.08 19.23
C ALA A 9 -13.54 1.81 18.38
N VAL A 10 -13.38 1.98 17.08
CA VAL A 10 -12.93 0.91 16.20
C VAL A 10 -11.49 0.62 16.62
N VAL A 11 -11.34 -0.32 17.55
CA VAL A 11 -10.05 -0.93 17.89
C VAL A 11 -9.65 -1.76 16.67
N ALA A 12 -9.08 -1.08 15.67
CA ALA A 12 -8.43 -1.71 14.55
C ALA A 12 -7.29 -2.56 15.12
N ASN A 13 -7.50 -3.88 15.10
CA ASN A 13 -6.59 -4.91 15.55
C ASN A 13 -5.23 -4.73 14.82
N ARG A 14 -4.28 -4.08 15.50
CA ARG A 14 -2.97 -3.62 14.98
C ARG A 14 -1.97 -4.75 14.70
N LYS A 15 -2.36 -6.03 14.78
CA LYS A 15 -1.38 -7.14 14.85
C LYS A 15 -0.89 -7.74 13.52
N GLN A 16 -1.37 -7.31 12.35
CA GLN A 16 -0.81 -7.83 11.09
C GLN A 16 -0.86 -6.81 9.92
N ARG A 17 -0.09 -5.71 10.01
CA ARG A 17 0.10 -4.74 8.90
C ARG A 17 1.29 -5.07 7.98
N ARG A 18 1.53 -6.36 7.71
CA ARG A 18 2.56 -6.79 6.74
C ARG A 18 1.86 -7.41 5.55
N CYS A 19 2.17 -6.89 4.35
CA CYS A 19 1.89 -7.62 3.12
C CYS A 19 2.72 -8.89 3.14
N CYS A 20 2.08 -10.06 3.08
CA CYS A 20 2.74 -11.37 3.06
C CYS A 20 2.86 -11.97 1.66
N SER A 21 2.30 -11.30 0.65
CA SER A 21 2.26 -11.82 -0.72
C SER A 21 3.39 -11.25 -1.57
N VAL A 22 4.01 -12.10 -2.38
CA VAL A 22 4.91 -11.68 -3.47
C VAL A 22 4.16 -11.26 -4.73
N ASP A 23 2.85 -11.49 -4.76
CA ASP A 23 1.98 -11.08 -5.86
C ASP A 23 1.95 -9.56 -5.98
N VAL A 24 2.30 -9.08 -7.16
CA VAL A 24 2.36 -7.66 -7.51
C VAL A 24 0.96 -7.09 -7.66
N GLU A 25 0.00 -7.86 -8.18
CA GLU A 25 -1.38 -7.39 -8.35
C GLU A 25 -2.01 -7.12 -6.98
N HIS A 26 -1.90 -8.10 -6.08
CA HIS A 26 -2.30 -7.93 -4.68
C HIS A 26 -1.60 -6.72 -4.04
N THR A 27 -0.27 -6.64 -4.19
CA THR A 27 0.55 -5.58 -3.58
C THR A 27 0.11 -4.19 -4.03
N LEU A 28 -0.12 -3.99 -5.33
CA LEU A 28 -0.45 -2.71 -5.93
C LEU A 28 -1.91 -2.33 -5.69
N PHE A 29 -2.87 -3.25 -5.87
CA PHE A 29 -4.28 -2.88 -5.97
C PHE A 29 -5.13 -3.25 -4.75
N GLU A 30 -4.73 -4.23 -3.96
CA GLU A 30 -5.63 -4.83 -2.96
C GLU A 30 -5.12 -4.70 -1.53
N CYS A 31 -3.80 -4.80 -1.34
CA CYS A 31 -3.21 -5.03 -0.04
C CYS A 31 -3.49 -3.88 0.92
N GLU A 32 -4.14 -4.18 2.04
CA GLU A 32 -4.51 -3.20 3.05
C GLU A 32 -3.30 -2.47 3.65
N SER A 33 -2.15 -3.14 3.74
CA SER A 33 -0.91 -2.56 4.25
C SER A 33 -0.38 -1.40 3.39
N TRP A 34 -0.87 -1.29 2.14
CA TRP A 34 -0.48 -0.27 1.16
C TRP A 34 -1.64 0.65 0.77
N ARG A 35 -2.75 0.64 1.53
CA ARG A 35 -3.94 1.46 1.24
C ARG A 35 -3.60 2.94 1.07
N ASP A 36 -2.77 3.50 1.96
CA ASP A 36 -2.44 4.94 1.92
C ASP A 36 -1.65 5.32 0.65
N TYR A 37 -0.77 4.42 0.18
CA TYR A 37 -0.04 4.62 -1.09
C TYR A 37 -1.00 4.60 -2.28
N ARG A 38 -1.96 3.67 -2.28
CA ARG A 38 -3.01 3.63 -3.32
C ARG A 38 -3.88 4.87 -3.29
N ALA A 39 -4.43 5.22 -2.13
CA ALA A 39 -5.36 6.35 -1.98
C ALA A 39 -4.75 7.66 -2.48
N ASN A 40 -3.45 7.88 -2.23
CA ASN A 40 -2.75 9.04 -2.76
C ASN A 40 -2.71 9.06 -4.29
N THR A 41 -2.52 7.91 -4.94
CA THR A 41 -2.52 7.80 -6.41
C THR A 41 -3.93 7.85 -6.99
N GLU A 42 -4.93 7.28 -6.32
CA GLU A 42 -6.35 7.39 -6.71
C GLU A 42 -6.80 8.85 -6.74
N ALA A 43 -6.37 9.66 -5.76
CA ALA A 43 -6.64 11.09 -5.74
C ALA A 43 -6.03 11.83 -6.93
N THR A 44 -4.85 11.40 -7.41
CA THR A 44 -4.20 11.96 -8.60
C THR A 44 -4.88 11.54 -9.90
N ILE A 45 -5.30 10.27 -10.00
CA ILE A 45 -5.96 9.71 -11.18
C ILE A 45 -7.42 10.18 -11.28
N GLY A 46 -8.05 10.50 -10.15
CA GLY A 46 -9.47 10.84 -10.07
C GLY A 46 -10.39 9.63 -10.20
N ASN A 47 -9.86 8.42 -9.97
CA ASN A 47 -10.62 7.17 -10.04
C ASN A 47 -10.00 6.10 -9.13
N ALA A 48 -10.79 5.09 -8.78
CA ALA A 48 -10.30 3.92 -8.05
C ALA A 48 -9.20 3.20 -8.84
N LEU A 49 -8.16 2.73 -8.13
CA LEU A 49 -6.99 2.12 -8.74
C LEU A 49 -7.24 0.63 -9.00
N ASN A 50 -7.20 0.25 -10.27
CA ASN A 50 -7.12 -1.13 -10.71
C ASN A 50 -6.26 -1.20 -11.98
N HIS A 51 -6.01 -2.40 -12.47
CA HIS A 51 -5.16 -2.60 -13.66
C HIS A 51 -5.67 -1.82 -14.89
N LEU A 52 -6.99 -1.78 -15.12
CA LEU A 52 -7.57 -1.06 -16.26
C LEU A 52 -7.45 0.45 -16.08
N SER A 53 -7.86 0.99 -14.93
CA SER A 53 -7.83 2.43 -14.69
C SER A 53 -6.40 2.97 -14.69
N LEU A 54 -5.45 2.21 -14.16
CA LEU A 54 -4.03 2.56 -14.18
C LEU A 54 -3.48 2.59 -15.61
N VAL A 55 -3.74 1.55 -16.43
CA VAL A 55 -3.27 1.50 -17.82
C VAL A 55 -3.94 2.59 -18.67
N SER A 56 -5.26 2.78 -18.53
CA SER A 56 -5.97 3.84 -19.23
C SER A 56 -5.43 5.22 -18.87
N TYR A 57 -5.16 5.49 -17.59
CA TYR A 57 -4.56 6.74 -17.15
C TYR A 57 -3.16 6.93 -17.74
N MET A 58 -2.34 5.89 -17.64
CA MET A 58 -0.95 5.86 -18.12
C MET A 58 -0.82 6.15 -19.62
N LEU A 59 -1.77 5.68 -20.45
CA LEU A 59 -1.74 5.84 -21.91
C LEU A 59 -2.20 7.23 -22.39
N GLN A 60 -2.81 8.05 -21.53
CA GLN A 60 -3.33 9.36 -21.94
C GLN A 60 -2.21 10.37 -22.26
N ARG A 61 -1.15 10.40 -21.45
CA ARG A 61 -0.04 11.36 -21.57
C ARG A 61 1.27 10.78 -21.02
N LYS A 62 2.39 11.30 -21.50
CA LYS A 62 3.73 10.87 -21.05
C LYS A 62 3.98 11.18 -19.56
N GLU A 63 3.40 12.27 -19.06
CA GLU A 63 3.45 12.66 -17.65
C GLU A 63 2.78 11.60 -16.76
N ASN A 64 1.62 11.08 -17.18
CA ASN A 64 0.87 10.04 -16.46
C ASN A 64 1.68 8.74 -16.32
N TRP A 65 2.47 8.39 -17.34
CA TRP A 65 3.43 7.28 -17.23
C TRP A 65 4.46 7.51 -16.13
N ARG A 66 5.02 8.72 -16.03
CA ARG A 66 6.00 9.06 -14.98
C ARG A 66 5.39 8.98 -13.59
N GLU A 67 4.17 9.46 -13.44
CA GLU A 67 3.44 9.41 -12.16
C GLU A 67 3.12 7.98 -11.74
N THR A 68 2.64 7.17 -12.68
CA THR A 68 2.40 5.73 -12.48
C THR A 68 3.68 4.99 -12.09
N ALA A 69 4.78 5.23 -12.81
CA ALA A 69 6.07 4.64 -12.50
C ALA A 69 6.57 5.06 -11.10
N ALA A 70 6.44 6.34 -10.75
CA ALA A 70 6.84 6.85 -9.45
C ALA A 70 6.01 6.27 -8.29
N TYR A 71 4.72 6.01 -8.52
CA TYR A 71 3.88 5.29 -7.55
C TYR A 71 4.38 3.85 -7.34
N THR A 72 4.50 3.08 -8.41
CA THR A 72 4.92 1.67 -8.36
C THR A 72 6.31 1.52 -7.73
N GLN A 73 7.26 2.38 -8.11
CA GLN A 73 8.62 2.39 -7.55
C GLN A 73 8.63 2.71 -6.05
N ARG A 74 7.87 3.72 -5.61
CA ARG A 74 7.81 4.07 -4.19
C ARG A 74 7.26 2.94 -3.34
N LEU A 75 6.17 2.31 -3.79
CA LEU A 75 5.53 1.20 -3.08
C LEU A 75 6.47 -0.02 -3.02
N LEU A 76 7.03 -0.44 -4.15
CA LEU A 76 7.93 -1.60 -4.19
C LEU A 76 9.22 -1.37 -3.41
N LYS A 77 9.79 -0.16 -3.44
CA LYS A 77 10.95 0.18 -2.62
C LYS A 77 10.65 0.03 -1.13
N GLU A 78 9.52 0.57 -0.67
CA GLU A 78 9.11 0.47 0.72
C GLU A 78 8.83 -0.99 1.13
N LYS A 79 8.17 -1.78 0.27
CA LYS A 79 7.97 -3.22 0.48
C LYS A 79 9.31 -3.93 0.67
N ASN A 80 10.25 -3.73 -0.25
CA ASN A 80 11.55 -4.39 -0.23
C ASN A 80 12.38 -3.98 1.00
N LEU A 81 12.28 -2.72 1.45
CA LEU A 81 12.93 -2.28 2.69
C LEU A 81 12.36 -3.01 3.92
N ARG A 82 11.03 -3.16 3.99
CA ARG A 82 10.37 -3.88 5.09
C ARG A 82 10.72 -5.37 5.08
N GLU A 83 10.78 -6.00 3.91
CA GLU A 83 11.18 -7.41 3.77
C GLU A 83 12.67 -7.62 4.05
N GLY A 84 13.54 -6.76 3.52
CA GLY A 84 14.99 -6.79 3.78
C GLY A 84 15.32 -6.65 5.26
N ALA A 85 14.62 -5.77 5.98
CA ALA A 85 14.77 -5.63 7.43
C ALA A 85 14.37 -6.91 8.19
N VAL A 86 13.36 -7.64 7.71
CA VAL A 86 12.95 -8.94 8.30
C VAL A 86 14.04 -9.99 8.12
N TRP A 87 14.68 -10.06 6.95
CA TRP A 87 15.79 -10.99 6.70
C TRP A 87 17.02 -10.68 7.58
N GLN A 88 17.37 -9.41 7.75
CA GLN A 88 18.46 -8.99 8.64
C GLN A 88 18.18 -9.34 10.11
N GLN A 89 16.97 -9.10 10.58
CA GLN A 89 16.58 -9.37 11.97
C GLN A 89 16.51 -10.89 12.28
N ARG A 90 16.04 -11.70 11.31
CA ARG A 90 16.08 -13.17 11.42
C ARG A 90 17.50 -13.70 11.41
N ALA A 91 18.37 -13.20 10.53
CA ALA A 91 19.77 -13.62 10.48
C ALA A 91 20.50 -13.33 11.81
N GLN A 92 20.24 -12.19 12.44
CA GLN A 92 20.80 -11.83 13.75
C GLN A 92 20.25 -12.69 14.90
N SER A 93 18.97 -13.10 14.83
CA SER A 93 18.34 -13.93 15.85
C SER A 93 18.71 -15.41 15.76
N SER A 94 19.18 -15.89 14.60
CA SER A 94 19.67 -17.27 14.42
C SER A 94 21.14 -17.46 14.80
N LEU A 95 21.86 -16.37 15.09
CA LEU A 95 23.26 -16.37 15.53
C LEU A 95 23.41 -16.37 17.07
N HIS A 96 22.30 -16.24 17.79
CA HIS A 96 22.20 -16.31 19.26
C HIS A 96 21.35 -17.50 19.68
#